data_AF-A0A349E7S8-F1
#
_entry.id   AF-A0A349E7S8-F1
#
_cell.length_a   1.000
_cell.length_b   1.000
_cell.length_c   1.000
_cell.angle_alpha   90.00
_cell.angle_beta   90.00
_cell.angle_gamma   90.00
#
_symmetry.space_group_name_H-M   'P 1'
#
loop_
_entity.id
_entity.type
_entity.pdbx_description
1 polymer ?
#
loop_
_entity_poly.entity_id
_entity_poly.type
_entity_poly.pdbx_seq_one_letter_code
_entity_poly.pdbx_strand_id
1 'polypeptide(L)'
;MTLKKTIIIIFLGITLFSCGNDGIVSTPADEYLNDSDALKRGRLLFVGTCAGYCHKLTPERSDAPYLFDCQWLHGGSDEEIYTVVTGGLSGTRMIAFGENFPEGANDLWKIIAFLKSNRSTCS
;
A
#
# COMPACT_ATOMS: atom_id res chain seq x y z
N MET A 1 22.43 33.35 63.29
CA MET A 1 21.13 33.34 62.57
C MET A 1 21.14 32.13 61.64
N THR A 2 20.60 31.01 62.11
CA THR A 2 20.60 29.72 61.42
C THR A 2 19.31 29.52 60.62
N LEU A 3 19.46 28.75 59.53
CA LEU A 3 18.44 27.99 58.80
C LEU A 3 17.38 28.75 57.98
N LYS A 4 17.42 28.54 56.66
CA LYS A 4 16.31 27.89 55.94
C LYS A 4 16.85 27.24 54.66
N LYS A 5 16.83 25.90 54.64
CA LYS A 5 17.11 25.09 53.45
C LYS A 5 15.88 25.14 52.55
N THR A 6 16.02 25.69 51.34
CA THR A 6 14.99 25.57 50.30
C THR A 6 15.39 24.42 49.38
N ILE A 7 14.65 23.33 49.49
CA ILE A 7 14.72 22.18 48.59
C ILE A 7 14.14 22.64 47.25
N ILE A 8 14.99 22.82 46.24
CA ILE A 8 14.55 23.04 44.86
C ILE A 8 14.46 21.65 44.22
N ILE A 9 13.24 21.15 44.10
CA ILE A 9 12.90 19.97 43.31
C ILE A 9 13.05 20.38 41.84
N ILE A 10 14.24 20.18 41.28
CA ILE A 10 14.43 20.26 39.83
C ILE A 10 13.87 18.96 39.27
N PHE A 11 12.61 19.02 38.83
CA PHE A 11 12.01 18.01 37.96
C PHE A 11 12.94 17.86 36.75
N LEU A 12 13.73 16.79 36.76
CA LEU A 12 14.53 16.35 35.63
C LEU A 12 13.54 16.03 34.50
N GLY A 13 13.31 17.02 33.65
CA GLY A 13 12.49 16.90 32.45
C GLY A 13 13.07 15.79 31.59
N ILE A 14 12.46 14.62 31.68
CA ILE A 14 12.63 13.51 30.74
C ILE A 14 12.05 14.00 29.41
N THR A 15 12.86 14.71 28.62
CA THR A 15 12.56 14.96 27.22
C THR A 15 12.91 13.67 26.48
N LEU A 16 11.96 12.73 26.46
CA LEU A 16 11.96 11.68 25.46
C LEU A 16 11.82 12.38 24.10
N PHE A 17 12.96 12.59 23.43
CA PHE A 17 12.98 12.76 21.98
C PHE A 17 12.55 11.41 21.39
N SER A 18 11.23 11.21 21.28
CA SER A 18 10.69 10.17 20.42
C SER A 18 10.94 10.66 19.00
N CYS A 19 12.02 10.18 18.37
CA CYS A 19 12.11 10.19 16.92
C CYS A 19 10.97 9.27 16.44
N GLY A 20 9.90 9.87 15.92
CA GLY A 20 8.88 9.15 15.17
C GLY A 20 9.58 8.47 14.01
N ASN A 21 9.66 7.14 14.08
CA ASN A 21 9.99 6.35 12.91
C ASN A 21 8.71 6.40 12.05
N ASP A 22 8.68 7.26 11.04
CA ASP A 22 7.65 7.23 10.00
C ASP A 22 7.78 5.87 9.32
N GLY A 23 7.11 4.87 9.89
CA GLY A 23 7.27 3.46 9.56
C GLY A 23 6.75 3.20 8.17
N ILE A 24 7.57 3.46 7.15
CA ILE A 24 7.40 2.86 5.84
C ILE A 24 7.56 1.35 6.06
N VAL A 25 6.44 0.65 6.16
CA VAL A 25 6.42 -0.81 6.14
C VAL A 25 6.81 -1.21 4.73
N SER A 26 7.99 -1.82 4.60
CA SER A 26 8.42 -2.35 3.31
C SER A 26 7.66 -3.64 3.01
N THR A 27 7.24 -3.79 1.76
CA THR A 27 6.46 -4.94 1.28
C THR A 27 7.20 -5.66 0.16
N PRO A 28 6.85 -6.91 -0.18
CA PRO A 28 7.45 -7.58 -1.33
C PRO A 28 7.30 -6.82 -2.65
N ALA A 29 6.30 -5.92 -2.77
CA ALA A 29 6.17 -5.07 -3.94
C ALA A 29 7.37 -4.11 -4.12
N ASP A 30 8.01 -3.66 -3.03
CA ASP A 30 9.17 -2.76 -3.08
C ASP A 30 10.37 -3.40 -3.78
N GLU A 31 10.57 -4.70 -3.57
CA GLU A 31 11.67 -5.46 -4.17
C GLU A 31 11.55 -5.50 -5.71
N TYR A 32 10.32 -5.44 -6.23
CA TYR A 32 10.04 -5.50 -7.68
C TYR A 32 10.09 -4.13 -8.38
N LEU A 33 10.13 -3.01 -7.66
CA LEU A 33 10.05 -1.67 -8.28
C LEU A 33 11.21 -1.36 -9.23
N ASN A 34 12.37 -1.99 -9.04
CA ASN A 34 13.55 -1.82 -9.88
C ASN A 34 13.79 -2.99 -10.85
N ASP A 35 12.88 -3.97 -10.89
CA ASP A 35 12.95 -5.12 -11.79
C ASP A 35 11.97 -4.93 -12.96
N SER A 36 12.51 -4.65 -14.15
CA SER A 36 11.71 -4.42 -15.35
C SER A 36 10.90 -5.64 -15.78
N ASP A 37 11.42 -6.85 -15.55
CA ASP A 37 10.71 -8.09 -15.91
C ASP A 37 9.58 -8.37 -14.92
N ALA A 38 9.79 -8.09 -13.64
CA ALA A 38 8.73 -8.15 -12.63
C ALA A 38 7.59 -7.17 -12.93
N LEU A 39 7.90 -5.91 -13.25
CA LEU A 39 6.90 -4.90 -13.63
C LEU A 39 6.16 -5.27 -14.92
N LYS A 40 6.88 -5.78 -15.93
CA LYS A 40 6.27 -6.26 -17.18
C LYS A 40 5.32 -7.42 -16.91
N ARG A 41 5.71 -8.36 -16.04
CA ARG A 41 4.86 -9.46 -15.62
C ARG A 41 3.62 -8.98 -14.87
N GLY A 42 3.79 -8.09 -13.89
CA GLY A 42 2.69 -7.46 -13.16
C GLY A 42 1.68 -6.79 -14.09
N ARG A 43 2.16 -6.06 -15.09
CA ARG A 43 1.32 -5.46 -16.13
C ARG A 43 0.54 -6.49 -16.93
N LEU A 44 1.19 -7.57 -17.40
CA LEU A 44 0.52 -8.60 -18.20
C LEU A 44 -0.57 -9.32 -17.40
N LEU A 45 -0.30 -9.62 -16.13
CA LEU A 45 -1.29 -10.20 -15.22
C LEU A 45 -2.45 -9.23 -14.96
N PHE A 46 -2.14 -7.96 -14.67
CA PHE A 46 -3.18 -6.94 -14.50
C PHE A 46 -4.07 -6.83 -15.75
N VAL A 47 -3.47 -6.81 -16.94
CA VAL A 47 -4.22 -6.75 -18.21
C VAL A 47 -5.09 -7.99 -18.41
N GLY A 48 -4.55 -9.19 -18.18
CA GLY A 48 -5.27 -10.44 -18.39
C GLY A 48 -6.37 -10.73 -17.37
N THR A 49 -6.19 -10.30 -16.12
CA THR A 49 -7.04 -10.70 -15.00
C THR A 49 -7.93 -9.57 -14.49
N CYS A 50 -7.42 -8.34 -14.43
CA CYS A 50 -8.15 -7.20 -13.85
C CYS A 50 -8.77 -6.34 -14.95
N ALA A 51 -7.95 -5.90 -15.91
CA ALA A 51 -8.38 -4.96 -16.94
C ALA A 51 -9.14 -5.60 -18.09
N GLY A 52 -8.92 -6.90 -18.34
CA GLY A 52 -9.69 -7.68 -19.31
C GLY A 52 -11.17 -7.77 -18.97
N TYR A 53 -11.55 -7.47 -17.72
CA TYR A 53 -12.93 -7.62 -17.24
C TYR A 53 -13.52 -6.34 -16.66
N CYS A 54 -12.79 -5.60 -15.82
CA CYS A 54 -13.36 -4.54 -14.99
C CYS A 54 -12.54 -3.24 -15.00
N HIS A 55 -11.31 -3.27 -14.49
CA HIS A 55 -10.49 -2.06 -14.29
C HIS A 55 -9.90 -1.53 -15.60
N LYS A 56 -9.57 -0.25 -15.65
CA LYS A 56 -9.12 0.38 -16.90
C LYS A 56 -7.67 0.83 -16.79
N LEU A 57 -6.93 0.74 -17.90
CA LEU A 57 -5.56 1.25 -17.98
C LEU A 57 -5.53 2.78 -18.13
N THR A 58 -6.60 3.37 -18.63
CA THR A 58 -6.79 4.82 -18.81
C THR A 58 -8.04 5.30 -18.08
N PRO A 59 -8.11 6.59 -17.71
CA PRO A 59 -9.31 7.13 -17.09
C PRO A 59 -10.49 7.09 -18.06
N GLU A 60 -11.46 6.22 -17.78
CA GLU A 60 -12.70 6.14 -18.54
C GLU A 60 -13.85 5.70 -17.61
N ARG A 61 -15.09 5.96 -18.05
CA ARG A 61 -16.27 5.56 -17.28
C ARG A 61 -16.40 4.04 -17.26
N SER A 62 -16.35 3.46 -16.06
CA SER A 62 -16.54 2.03 -15.81
C SER A 62 -17.32 1.83 -14.50
N ASP A 63 -17.84 0.62 -14.30
CA ASP A 63 -18.40 0.14 -13.03
C ASP A 63 -17.32 -0.18 -11.99
N ALA A 64 -16.04 -0.23 -12.37
CA ALA A 64 -14.89 -0.40 -11.48
C ALA A 64 -14.06 0.90 -11.37
N PRO A 65 -13.43 1.18 -10.21
CA PRO A 65 -12.61 2.36 -10.03
C PRO A 65 -11.35 2.31 -10.92
N TYR A 66 -10.87 3.50 -11.28
CA TYR A 66 -9.55 3.67 -11.89
C TYR A 66 -8.47 3.53 -10.82
N LEU A 67 -7.47 2.68 -11.05
CA LEU A 67 -6.50 2.28 -10.01
C LEU A 67 -5.13 2.98 -10.10
N PHE A 68 -4.95 3.87 -11.07
CA PHE A 68 -3.67 4.58 -11.31
C PHE A 68 -3.74 6.08 -10.94
N ASP A 69 -4.86 6.53 -10.39
CA ASP A 69 -4.88 7.79 -9.66
C ASP A 69 -4.41 7.56 -8.21
N CYS A 70 -4.50 8.62 -7.40
CA CYS A 70 -4.13 8.59 -6.00
C CYS A 70 -5.33 8.45 -5.05
N GLN A 71 -6.53 8.18 -5.56
CA GLN A 71 -7.76 8.07 -4.77
C GLN A 71 -8.21 6.61 -4.64
N TRP A 72 -7.92 6.01 -3.49
CA TRP A 72 -8.29 4.62 -3.22
C TRP A 72 -9.42 4.54 -2.18
N LEU A 73 -10.53 3.93 -2.57
CA LEU A 73 -11.76 3.90 -1.77
C LEU A 73 -11.72 2.89 -0.61
N HIS A 74 -10.80 1.91 -0.67
CA HIS A 74 -10.77 0.76 0.24
C HIS A 74 -9.36 0.52 0.84
N GLY A 75 -8.61 1.59 1.07
CA GLY A 75 -7.20 1.52 1.47
C GLY A 75 -6.27 1.43 0.26
N GLY A 76 -5.04 1.90 0.41
CA GLY A 76 -4.08 2.08 -0.69
C GLY A 76 -2.64 1.71 -0.32
N SER A 77 -2.42 1.18 0.88
CA SER A 77 -1.18 0.48 1.23
C SER A 77 -1.10 -0.85 0.49
N ASP A 78 0.11 -1.34 0.25
CA ASP A 78 0.31 -2.55 -0.55
C ASP A 78 -0.37 -3.77 0.10
N GLU A 79 -0.41 -3.86 1.44
CA GLU A 79 -1.11 -4.90 2.20
C GLU A 79 -2.65 -4.79 2.12
N GLU A 80 -3.19 -3.56 2.12
CA GLU A 80 -4.62 -3.36 1.92
C GLU A 80 -5.03 -3.81 0.51
N ILE A 81 -4.21 -3.47 -0.50
CA ILE A 81 -4.43 -3.92 -1.88
C ILE A 81 -4.38 -5.45 -1.95
N TYR A 82 -3.35 -6.07 -1.33
CA TYR A 82 -3.24 -7.52 -1.24
C TYR A 82 -4.50 -8.13 -0.59
N THR A 83 -4.97 -7.55 0.51
CA THR A 83 -6.15 -8.00 1.24
C THR A 83 -7.42 -7.91 0.39
N VAL A 84 -7.62 -6.79 -0.32
CA VAL A 84 -8.78 -6.60 -1.19
C VAL A 84 -8.75 -7.55 -2.38
N VAL A 85 -7.59 -7.76 -3.01
CA VAL A 85 -7.49 -8.67 -4.17
C VAL A 85 -7.69 -10.12 -3.74
N THR A 86 -7.09 -10.54 -2.63
CA THR A 86 -7.22 -11.92 -2.13
C THR A 86 -8.60 -12.21 -1.56
N GLY A 87 -9.17 -11.29 -0.79
CA GLY A 87 -10.46 -11.45 -0.10
C GLY A 87 -11.68 -10.98 -0.89
N GLY A 88 -11.48 -10.25 -1.99
CA GLY A 88 -12.56 -9.59 -2.72
C GLY A 88 -13.19 -8.46 -1.91
N LEU A 89 -14.29 -7.91 -2.42
CA LEU A 89 -15.00 -6.82 -1.76
C LEU A 89 -16.51 -7.09 -1.72
N SER A 90 -17.00 -7.44 -0.53
CA SER A 90 -18.41 -7.76 -0.26
C SER A 90 -19.36 -6.67 -0.74
N GLY A 91 -20.47 -7.08 -1.35
CA GLY A 91 -21.47 -6.14 -1.90
C GLY A 91 -21.08 -5.52 -3.24
N THR A 92 -19.95 -5.92 -3.82
CA THR A 92 -19.50 -5.49 -5.15
C THR A 92 -19.29 -6.68 -6.08
N ARG A 93 -18.89 -6.40 -7.33
CA ARG A 93 -18.48 -7.41 -8.30
C ARG A 93 -17.01 -7.86 -8.18
N MET A 94 -16.23 -7.25 -7.28
CA MET A 94 -14.83 -7.61 -7.07
C MET A 94 -14.75 -8.93 -6.30
N ILE A 95 -14.46 -10.01 -7.02
CA ILE A 95 -14.35 -11.36 -6.47
C ILE A 95 -13.07 -11.51 -5.64
N ALA A 96 -13.06 -12.53 -4.78
CA ALA A 96 -11.85 -12.99 -4.09
C ALA A 96 -10.98 -13.79 -5.08
N PHE A 97 -9.81 -13.26 -5.44
CA PHE A 97 -8.87 -13.99 -6.30
C PHE A 97 -8.04 -15.00 -5.51
N GLY A 98 -7.94 -14.84 -4.18
CA GLY A 98 -6.92 -15.53 -3.38
C GLY A 98 -5.53 -15.34 -4.01
N GLU A 99 -4.73 -16.40 -3.99
CA GLU A 99 -3.43 -16.44 -4.66
C GLU A 99 -3.50 -17.25 -5.96
N ASN A 100 -4.66 -17.25 -6.65
CA ASN A 100 -4.88 -18.05 -7.87
C ASN A 100 -4.26 -17.41 -9.13
N PHE A 101 -2.96 -17.12 -9.06
CA PHE A 101 -2.14 -16.66 -10.18
C PHE A 101 -1.10 -17.74 -10.54
N PRO A 102 -0.53 -17.72 -11.76
CA PRO A 102 0.43 -18.74 -12.19
C PRO A 102 1.62 -18.98 -11.23
N GLU A 103 2.13 -17.93 -10.58
CA GLU A 103 3.18 -18.01 -9.53
C GLU A 103 2.67 -17.61 -8.13
N GLY A 104 1.36 -17.74 -7.87
CA GLY A 104 0.79 -17.51 -6.54
C GLY A 104 0.92 -16.06 -6.05
N ALA A 105 1.18 -15.89 -4.75
CA ALA A 105 1.38 -14.58 -4.13
C ALA A 105 2.44 -13.71 -4.83
N ASN A 106 3.50 -14.31 -5.38
CA ASN A 106 4.54 -13.56 -6.08
C ASN A 106 4.00 -12.78 -7.27
N ASP A 107 3.00 -13.33 -7.96
CA ASP A 107 2.35 -12.65 -9.07
C ASP A 107 1.46 -11.51 -8.61
N LEU A 108 0.75 -11.70 -7.49
CA LEU A 108 -0.03 -10.63 -6.90
C LEU A 108 0.86 -9.46 -6.47
N TRP A 109 2.00 -9.74 -5.83
CA TRP A 109 2.95 -8.68 -5.46
C TRP A 109 3.54 -7.96 -6.67
N LYS A 110 3.75 -8.64 -7.80
CA LYS A 110 4.15 -7.98 -9.07
C LYS A 110 3.04 -7.10 -9.63
N ILE A 111 1.77 -7.49 -9.51
CA ILE A 111 0.62 -6.63 -9.88
C ILE A 111 0.62 -5.37 -9.00
N ILE A 112 0.82 -5.52 -7.69
CA ILE A 112 0.87 -4.40 -6.75
C ILE A 112 2.05 -3.47 -7.08
N ALA A 113 3.23 -4.01 -7.36
CA ALA A 113 4.39 -3.24 -7.81
C ALA A 113 4.12 -2.48 -9.12
N PHE A 114 3.40 -3.09 -10.06
CA PHE A 114 2.96 -2.43 -11.29
C PHE A 114 2.00 -1.27 -11.00
N LEU A 115 1.00 -1.45 -10.12
CA LEU A 115 0.12 -0.35 -9.70
C LEU A 115 0.89 0.77 -9.01
N LYS A 116 1.76 0.41 -8.06
CA LYS A 116 2.60 1.34 -7.28
C LYS A 116 3.55 2.16 -8.14
N SER A 117 4.12 1.57 -9.20
CA SER A 117 5.02 2.28 -10.13
C SER A 117 4.30 3.17 -11.15
N ASN A 118 2.98 3.03 -11.31
CA ASN A 118 2.19 3.77 -12.30
C ASN A 118 1.12 4.68 -11.67
N ARG A 119 0.94 4.64 -10.34
CA ARG A 119 -0.02 5.50 -9.65
C ARG A 119 0.47 6.94 -9.58
N SER A 120 -0.46 7.87 -9.72
CA SER A 120 -0.22 9.28 -9.46
C SER A 120 0.11 9.50 -7.97
N THR A 121 0.88 10.54 -7.66
CA THR A 121 1.03 11.02 -6.28
C THR A 121 0.02 12.12 -6.00
N CYS A 122 -0.72 12.01 -4.89
CA CYS A 122 -1.56 13.11 -4.39
C CYS A 122 -0.68 14.08 -3.57
N SER A 123 -0.91 15.38 -3.75
CA SER A 123 -0.28 16.48 -2.99
C SER A 123 -1.15 16.93 -1.82
#